data_AF-A0A7L1IW00-F1
#
_entry.id   AF-A0A7L1IW00-F1
#
_cell.length_a   1.000
_cell.length_b   1.000
_cell.length_c   1.000
_cell.angle_alpha   90.00
_cell.angle_beta   90.00
_cell.angle_gamma   90.00
#
_symmetry.space_group_name_H-M   'P 1'
#
loop_
_entity.id
_entity.type
_entity.pdbx_description
1 polymer ?
#
loop_
_entity_poly.entity_id
_entity_poly.type
_entity_poly.pdbx_seq_one_letter_code
_entity_poly.pdbx_strand_id
1 'polypeptide(L)'
;QMSNGSSVTLFLLLAFADTRELQLLHFGLFLGIYLAALLGNGLIIIAITCNHRLHTPMYFFLLNLSLLDLGTISTIVPKSMANSFWDIRDISYSGCASQVFFFFFCAAAELSLLTIMSYDRYVAICHPLRYGTLMGSRACVHMAAAAGGSGFLNTVV
;
A
#
# COMPACT_ATOMS: atom_id res chain seq x y z
N GLN A 1 6.52 -3.01 50.54
CA GLN A 1 6.97 -3.83 49.40
C GLN A 1 5.81 -4.74 48.98
N MET A 2 5.68 -4.93 47.66
CA MET A 2 4.68 -5.71 46.89
C MET A 2 3.35 -5.01 46.54
N SER A 3 3.02 -5.14 45.25
CA SER A 3 2.28 -4.24 44.36
C SER A 3 0.84 -4.68 44.17
N ASN A 4 -0.12 -3.78 44.37
CA ASN A 4 -1.49 -3.91 43.87
C ASN A 4 -1.51 -3.50 42.40
N GLY A 5 -1.52 -4.49 41.51
CA GLY A 5 -1.60 -4.29 40.06
C GLY A 5 -2.37 -5.42 39.40
N SER A 6 -3.63 -5.63 39.78
CA SER A 6 -4.50 -6.60 39.10
C SER A 6 -4.97 -6.03 37.76
N SER A 7 -4.08 -6.11 36.77
CA SER A 7 -4.32 -6.55 35.40
C SER A 7 -5.71 -6.27 34.81
N VAL A 8 -5.82 -5.14 34.10
CA VAL A 8 -6.93 -4.71 33.21
C VAL A 8 -7.06 -5.63 31.96
N THR A 9 -6.42 -6.79 31.97
CA THR A 9 -6.29 -7.68 30.80
C THR A 9 -7.40 -8.73 30.72
N LEU A 10 -8.11 -9.00 31.83
CA LEU A 10 -9.12 -10.06 31.89
C LEU A 10 -10.46 -9.65 31.24
N PHE A 11 -10.78 -8.35 31.24
CA PHE A 11 -12.08 -7.86 30.75
C PHE A 11 -12.14 -7.68 29.22
N LEU A 12 -11.00 -7.46 28.57
CA LEU A 12 -10.91 -7.31 27.10
C LEU A 12 -10.96 -8.67 26.38
N LEU A 13 -10.75 -9.79 27.09
CA LEU A 13 -10.66 -11.13 26.54
C LEU A 13 -11.98 -11.92 26.62
N LEU A 14 -12.81 -11.69 27.63
CA LEU A 14 -14.12 -12.34 27.75
C LEU A 14 -15.15 -11.82 26.74
N ALA A 15 -15.05 -10.54 26.35
CA ALA A 15 -15.82 -9.98 25.24
C ALA A 15 -15.44 -10.62 23.88
N PHE A 16 -14.27 -11.27 23.79
CA PHE A 16 -13.81 -11.97 22.58
C PHE A 16 -14.30 -13.44 22.47
N ALA A 17 -14.95 -14.00 23.49
CA ALA A 17 -15.51 -15.35 23.37
C ALA A 17 -16.76 -15.40 22.47
N ASP A 18 -17.50 -14.27 22.39
CA ASP A 18 -18.58 -14.02 21.43
C ASP A 18 -18.04 -13.50 20.07
N THR A 19 -16.74 -13.16 19.99
CA THR A 19 -16.10 -12.59 18.79
C THR A 19 -15.42 -13.61 17.90
N ARG A 20 -15.46 -14.92 18.18
CA ARG A 20 -14.85 -15.91 17.29
C ARG A 20 -15.46 -15.86 15.88
N GLU A 21 -16.78 -15.66 15.79
CA GLU A 21 -17.51 -15.37 14.56
C GLU A 21 -17.05 -14.04 13.92
N LEU A 22 -16.93 -12.97 14.72
CA LEU A 22 -16.46 -11.66 14.26
C LEU A 22 -15.01 -11.69 13.75
N GLN A 23 -14.16 -12.50 14.35
CA GLN A 23 -12.74 -12.69 14.04
C GLN A 23 -12.57 -13.51 12.75
N LEU A 24 -13.41 -14.53 12.56
CA LEU A 24 -13.55 -15.25 11.29
C LEU A 24 -14.06 -14.32 10.18
N LEU A 25 -15.01 -13.44 10.48
CA LEU A 25 -15.55 -12.46 9.53
C LEU A 25 -14.48 -11.43 9.14
N HIS A 26 -13.71 -10.92 10.11
CA HIS A 26 -12.56 -10.05 9.85
C HIS A 26 -11.51 -10.76 9.00
N PHE A 27 -11.16 -12.01 9.34
CA PHE A 27 -10.22 -12.81 8.56
C PHE A 27 -10.71 -12.98 7.12
N GLY A 28 -11.97 -13.36 6.93
CA GLY A 28 -12.58 -13.52 5.61
C GLY A 28 -12.62 -12.21 4.81
N LEU A 29 -12.95 -11.09 5.45
CA LEU A 29 -12.95 -9.76 4.82
C LEU A 29 -11.54 -9.35 4.38
N PHE A 30 -10.55 -9.45 5.26
CA PHE A 30 -9.16 -9.11 4.94
C PHE A 30 -8.59 -10.04 3.85
N LEU A 31 -8.88 -11.34 3.90
CA LEU A 31 -8.50 -12.29 2.87
C LEU A 31 -9.15 -11.94 1.52
N GLY A 32 -10.44 -11.59 1.52
CA GLY A 32 -11.16 -11.17 0.32
C GLY A 32 -10.55 -9.91 -0.30
N ILE A 33 -10.27 -8.88 0.51
CA ILE A 33 -9.62 -7.65 0.06
C ILE A 33 -8.22 -7.97 -0.49
N TYR A 34 -7.45 -8.81 0.19
CA TYR A 34 -6.12 -9.24 -0.26
C TYR A 34 -6.16 -9.91 -1.63
N LEU A 35 -7.03 -10.91 -1.81
CA LEU A 35 -7.17 -11.63 -3.07
C LEU A 35 -7.69 -10.72 -4.18
N ALA A 36 -8.68 -9.87 -3.91
CA ALA A 36 -9.21 -8.93 -4.88
C ALA A 36 -8.15 -7.93 -5.34
N ALA A 37 -7.35 -7.40 -4.42
CA ALA A 37 -6.27 -6.48 -4.76
C ALA A 37 -5.10 -7.17 -5.47
N LEU A 38 -4.75 -8.40 -5.08
CA LEU A 38 -3.73 -9.21 -5.74
C LEU A 38 -4.13 -9.51 -7.19
N LEU A 39 -5.38 -9.92 -7.40
CA LEU A 39 -5.94 -10.16 -8.73
C LEU A 39 -6.03 -8.86 -9.53
N GLY A 40 -6.55 -7.78 -8.95
CA GLY A 40 -6.70 -6.49 -9.61
C GLY A 40 -5.35 -5.92 -10.08
N ASN A 41 -4.40 -5.75 -9.17
CA ASN A 41 -3.08 -5.22 -9.49
C ASN A 41 -2.26 -6.19 -10.35
N GLY A 42 -2.40 -7.50 -10.15
CA GLY A 42 -1.78 -8.52 -11.00
C GLY A 42 -2.30 -8.45 -12.45
N LEU A 43 -3.61 -8.32 -12.64
CA LEU A 43 -4.22 -8.16 -13.97
C LEU A 43 -3.76 -6.88 -14.65
N ILE A 44 -3.60 -5.78 -13.93
CA ILE A 44 -3.04 -4.53 -14.47
C ILE A 44 -1.62 -4.76 -14.98
N ILE A 45 -0.75 -5.39 -14.18
CA ILE A 45 0.63 -5.69 -14.56
C ILE A 45 0.68 -6.61 -15.79
N ILE A 46 -0.14 -7.67 -15.81
CA ILE A 46 -0.25 -8.61 -16.93
C ILE A 46 -0.74 -7.88 -18.19
N ALA A 47 -1.78 -7.06 -18.07
CA ALA A 47 -2.33 -6.31 -19.20
C ALA A 47 -1.31 -5.35 -19.82
N ILE A 48 -0.49 -4.69 -18.99
CA ILE A 48 0.58 -3.79 -19.43
C ILE A 48 1.71 -4.59 -20.12
N THR A 49 2.15 -5.70 -19.53
CA THR A 49 3.24 -6.53 -20.06
C THR A 49 2.86 -7.29 -21.33
N CYS A 50 1.61 -7.73 -21.46
CA CYS A 50 1.13 -8.39 -22.69
C CYS A 50 0.95 -7.40 -23.86
N ASN A 51 0.69 -6.11 -23.59
CA ASN A 51 0.44 -5.11 -24.62
C ASN A 51 1.66 -4.19 -24.85
N HIS A 52 2.64 -4.68 -25.60
CA HIS A 52 3.86 -3.91 -25.92
C HIS A 52 3.59 -2.59 -26.69
N ARG A 53 2.43 -2.45 -27.34
CA ARG A 53 2.01 -1.26 -28.10
C ARG A 53 1.50 -0.09 -27.23
N LEU A 54 1.36 -0.30 -25.92
CA LEU A 54 0.87 0.67 -24.94
C LEU A 54 2.00 1.39 -24.18
N HIS A 55 3.18 1.61 -24.76
CA HIS A 55 4.28 2.33 -24.08
C HIS A 55 4.01 3.85 -23.99
N THR A 56 2.96 4.25 -23.26
CA THR A 56 2.75 5.64 -22.84
C THR A 56 3.25 5.82 -21.39
N PRO A 57 3.72 7.02 -21.02
CA PRO A 57 4.22 7.32 -19.67
C PRO A 57 3.21 6.97 -18.57
N MET A 58 1.91 7.08 -18.86
CA MET A 58 0.83 6.67 -17.96
C MET A 58 0.92 5.20 -17.54
N TYR A 59 1.21 4.27 -18.45
CA TYR A 59 1.30 2.84 -18.10
C TYR A 59 2.55 2.52 -17.27
N PHE A 60 3.64 3.26 -17.46
CA PHE A 60 4.80 3.16 -16.58
C PHE A 60 4.45 3.56 -15.16
N PHE A 61 3.72 4.66 -14.96
CA PHE A 61 3.26 5.05 -13.63
C PHE A 61 2.26 4.05 -13.04
N LEU A 62 1.36 3.49 -13.85
CA LEU A 62 0.40 2.48 -13.40
C LEU A 62 1.11 1.20 -12.94
N LEU A 63 2.17 0.78 -13.63
CA LEU A 63 2.99 -0.34 -13.21
C LEU A 63 3.62 -0.08 -11.83
N ASN A 64 4.21 1.11 -11.61
CA ASN A 64 4.79 1.48 -10.33
C ASN A 64 3.73 1.54 -9.22
N LEU A 65 2.55 2.08 -9.52
CA LEU A 65 1.43 2.15 -8.58
C LEU A 65 0.96 0.74 -8.18
N SER A 66 0.75 -0.16 -9.14
CA SER A 66 0.35 -1.55 -8.86
C SER A 66 1.42 -2.34 -8.08
N LEU A 67 2.71 -2.07 -8.31
CA LEU A 67 3.79 -2.67 -7.52
C LEU A 67 3.80 -2.16 -6.07
N LEU A 68 3.56 -0.85 -5.87
CA LEU A 68 3.43 -0.26 -4.54
C LEU A 68 2.23 -0.83 -3.79
N ASP A 69 1.04 -0.87 -4.42
CA ASP A 69 -0.17 -1.47 -3.84
C ASP A 69 0.07 -2.90 -3.37
N LEU A 70 0.69 -3.73 -4.22
CA LEU A 70 1.02 -5.12 -3.89
C LEU A 70 1.98 -5.20 -2.69
N GLY A 71 2.98 -4.32 -2.63
CA GLY A 71 3.90 -4.23 -1.49
C GLY A 71 3.21 -3.80 -0.20
N THR A 72 2.37 -2.77 -0.26
CA THR A 72 1.58 -2.26 0.89
C THR A 72 0.66 -3.35 1.44
N ILE A 73 -0.08 -4.03 0.56
CA ILE A 73 -1.05 -5.05 0.97
C ILE A 73 -0.35 -6.31 1.50
N SER A 74 0.78 -6.71 0.89
CA SER A 74 1.58 -7.85 1.34
C SER A 74 2.27 -7.62 2.70
N THR A 75 2.54 -6.36 3.08
CA THR A 75 3.14 -6.06 4.39
C THR A 75 2.09 -5.92 5.50
N ILE A 76 0.89 -5.43 5.20
CA ILE A 76 -0.15 -5.13 6.21
C ILE A 76 -1.05 -6.35 6.47
N VAL A 77 -1.54 -6.99 5.41
CA VAL A 77 -2.63 -7.97 5.52
C VAL A 77 -2.18 -9.30 6.12
N PRO A 78 -1.04 -9.92 5.72
CA PRO A 78 -0.59 -11.19 6.29
C PRO A 78 -0.31 -11.09 7.80
N LYS A 79 0.17 -9.94 8.29
CA LYS A 79 0.36 -9.72 9.72
C LYS A 79 -0.95 -9.60 10.48
N SER A 80 -1.93 -8.86 9.95
CA SER A 80 -3.28 -8.77 10.53
C SER A 80 -3.95 -10.15 10.58
N MET A 81 -3.81 -10.93 9.49
CA MET A 81 -4.32 -12.29 9.40
C MET A 81 -3.62 -13.25 10.36
N ALA A 82 -2.29 -13.20 10.47
CA ALA A 82 -1.53 -14.03 11.41
C ALA A 82 -1.88 -13.71 12.87
N ASN A 83 -2.04 -12.43 13.22
CA ASN A 83 -2.46 -11.98 14.54
C ASN A 83 -3.88 -12.46 14.87
N SER A 84 -4.77 -12.49 13.88
CA SER A 84 -6.15 -13.01 14.03
C SER A 84 -6.22 -14.53 14.08
N PHE A 85 -5.32 -15.26 13.40
CA PHE A 85 -5.39 -16.72 13.31
C PHE A 85 -4.66 -17.46 14.44
N TRP A 86 -3.57 -16.89 14.96
CA TRP A 86 -2.72 -17.56 15.95
C TRP A 86 -2.93 -17.10 17.41
N ASP A 87 -3.81 -16.13 17.67
CA ASP A 87 -4.01 -15.49 19.00
C ASP A 87 -2.68 -15.01 19.63
N ILE A 88 -1.66 -14.77 18.81
CA ILE A 88 -0.39 -14.18 19.20
C ILE A 88 -0.60 -12.67 19.20
N ARG A 89 -0.79 -12.08 20.38
CA ARG A 89 -1.04 -10.65 20.59
C ARG A 89 0.21 -9.76 20.57
N ASP A 90 1.38 -10.34 20.32
CA ASP A 90 2.65 -9.65 20.48
C ASP A 90 3.30 -9.34 19.14
N ILE A 91 2.97 -8.17 18.58
CA ILE A 91 3.83 -7.51 17.61
C ILE A 91 4.96 -6.82 18.39
N SER A 92 6.22 -7.18 18.08
CA SER A 92 7.38 -6.44 18.58
C SER A 92 7.26 -4.96 18.20
N TYR A 93 7.63 -4.06 19.12
CA TYR A 93 7.63 -2.61 18.89
C TYR A 93 8.34 -2.22 17.59
N SER A 94 9.49 -2.84 17.28
CA SER A 94 10.21 -2.60 16.03
C SER A 94 9.44 -3.05 14.78
N GLY A 95 8.65 -4.11 14.90
CA GLY A 95 7.79 -4.63 13.84
C GLY A 95 6.50 -3.85 13.63
N CYS A 96 6.02 -3.13 14.65
CA CYS A 96 4.92 -2.16 14.52
C CYS A 96 5.45 -0.86 13.89
N ALA A 97 6.58 -0.34 14.39
CA ALA A 97 7.20 0.87 13.87
C ALA A 97 7.56 0.75 12.39
N SER A 98 8.12 -0.39 11.95
CA SER A 98 8.40 -0.62 10.53
C SER A 98 7.13 -0.67 9.68
N GLN A 99 6.07 -1.32 10.17
CA GLN A 99 4.81 -1.43 9.43
C GLN A 99 4.13 -0.05 9.24
N VAL A 100 4.11 0.77 10.30
CA VAL A 100 3.58 2.13 10.24
C VAL A 100 4.42 3.00 9.29
N PHE A 101 5.74 2.89 9.36
CA PHE A 101 6.65 3.59 8.46
C PHE A 101 6.40 3.23 6.98
N PHE A 102 6.33 1.93 6.66
CA PHE A 102 6.04 1.46 5.30
C PHE A 102 4.66 1.93 4.81
N PHE A 103 3.64 1.93 5.68
CA PHE A 103 2.32 2.40 5.32
C PHE A 103 2.32 3.88 4.90
N PHE A 104 2.89 4.76 5.73
CA PHE A 104 2.98 6.18 5.38
C PHE A 104 3.85 6.42 4.14
N PHE A 105 4.90 5.62 3.96
CA PHE A 105 5.82 5.75 2.83
C PHE A 105 5.10 5.41 1.53
N CYS A 106 4.41 4.27 1.52
CA CYS A 106 3.61 3.85 0.38
C CYS A 106 2.49 4.84 0.09
N ALA A 107 1.74 5.30 1.11
CA ALA A 107 0.67 6.27 0.90
C ALA A 107 1.19 7.58 0.28
N ALA A 108 2.34 8.09 0.75
CA ALA A 108 2.94 9.29 0.18
C ALA A 108 3.43 9.06 -1.27
N ALA A 109 3.99 7.88 -1.57
CA ALA A 109 4.41 7.52 -2.92
C ALA A 109 3.21 7.34 -3.87
N GLU A 110 2.14 6.68 -3.44
CA GLU A 110 0.88 6.51 -4.18
C GLU A 110 0.26 7.87 -4.52
N LEU A 111 0.13 8.78 -3.55
CA LEU A 111 -0.38 10.14 -3.78
C LEU A 111 0.48 10.93 -4.76
N SER A 112 1.81 10.80 -4.66
CA SER A 112 2.74 11.45 -5.57
C SER A 112 2.58 10.92 -6.99
N LEU A 113 2.45 9.60 -7.17
CA LEU A 113 2.21 8.97 -8.48
C LEU A 113 0.86 9.37 -9.07
N LEU A 114 -0.22 9.37 -8.28
CA LEU A 114 -1.54 9.84 -8.72
C LEU A 114 -1.51 11.31 -9.16
N THR A 115 -0.74 12.14 -8.45
CA THR A 115 -0.53 13.54 -8.81
C THR A 115 0.20 13.64 -10.16
N ILE A 116 1.25 12.84 -10.38
CA ILE A 116 1.96 12.82 -11.66
C ILE A 116 1.07 12.32 -12.80
N MET A 117 0.22 11.31 -12.57
CA MET A 117 -0.74 10.82 -13.57
C MET A 117 -1.80 11.87 -13.94
N SER A 118 -2.32 12.61 -12.95
CA SER A 118 -3.27 13.69 -13.23
C SER A 118 -2.60 14.84 -13.98
N TYR A 119 -1.34 15.14 -13.66
CA TYR A 119 -0.52 16.10 -14.40
C TYR A 119 -0.25 15.65 -15.85
N ASP A 120 0.06 14.37 -16.08
CA ASP A 120 0.21 13.78 -17.42
C ASP A 120 -1.05 14.02 -18.28
N ARG A 121 -2.23 13.71 -17.74
CA ARG A 121 -3.51 13.94 -18.43
C ARG A 121 -3.76 15.42 -18.69
N TYR A 122 -3.43 16.29 -17.73
CA TYR A 122 -3.57 17.75 -17.89
C TYR A 122 -2.68 18.28 -19.02
N VAL A 123 -1.39 17.92 -19.05
CA VAL A 123 -0.45 18.37 -20.09
C VAL A 123 -0.82 17.81 -21.46
N ALA A 124 -1.30 16.57 -21.53
CA ALA A 124 -1.77 15.97 -22.77
C ALA A 124 -2.94 16.75 -23.40
N ILE A 125 -3.86 17.27 -22.59
CA ILE A 125 -5.05 18.01 -23.06
C ILE A 125 -4.70 19.48 -23.34
N CYS A 126 -4.06 20.15 -22.39
CA CYS A 126 -3.85 21.61 -22.46
C CYS A 126 -2.63 22.00 -23.31
N HIS A 127 -1.64 21.12 -23.47
CA HIS A 127 -0.38 21.43 -24.14
C HIS A 127 0.14 20.29 -25.03
N PRO A 128 -0.65 19.82 -26.03
CA PRO A 128 -0.31 18.64 -26.84
C PRO A 128 1.02 18.76 -27.59
N LEU A 129 1.39 19.97 -28.04
CA LEU A 129 2.63 20.23 -28.78
C LEU A 129 3.91 20.10 -27.92
N ARG A 130 3.80 20.25 -26.59
CA ARG A 130 4.93 20.13 -25.65
C ARG A 130 4.93 18.82 -24.86
N TYR A 131 3.90 17.99 -25.03
CA TYR A 131 3.74 16.75 -24.30
C TYR A 131 4.94 15.80 -24.47
N GLY A 132 5.43 15.61 -25.70
CA GLY A 132 6.56 14.72 -25.97
C GLY A 132 7.89 15.17 -25.31
N THR A 133 8.06 16.48 -25.10
CA THR A 133 9.25 17.05 -24.45
C THR A 133 9.15 17.02 -22.93
N LEU A 134 7.97 17.26 -22.35
CA LEU A 134 7.76 17.18 -20.90
C LEU A 134 7.63 15.74 -20.39
N MET A 135 6.89 14.89 -21.10
CA MET A 135 6.62 13.50 -20.73
C MET A 135 7.48 12.50 -21.51
N GLY A 136 8.76 12.84 -21.69
CA GLY A 136 9.76 11.91 -22.22
C GLY A 136 10.09 10.78 -21.24
N SER A 137 10.53 9.62 -21.75
CA SER A 137 10.86 8.44 -20.93
C SER A 137 11.86 8.75 -19.79
N ARG A 138 12.88 9.57 -20.04
CA ARG A 138 13.83 10.00 -18.99
C ARG A 138 13.18 10.86 -17.91
N ALA A 139 12.32 11.81 -18.29
CA ALA A 139 11.59 12.64 -17.33
C ALA A 139 10.66 11.79 -16.47
N CYS A 140 9.99 10.80 -17.08
CA CYS A 140 9.13 9.83 -16.41
C CYS A 140 9.88 9.05 -15.30
N VAL A 141 11.09 8.57 -15.60
CA VAL A 141 11.96 7.89 -14.63
C VAL A 141 12.37 8.84 -13.50
N HIS A 142 12.77 10.08 -13.82
CA HIS A 142 13.12 11.06 -12.80
C HIS A 142 11.94 11.43 -11.89
N MET A 143 10.72 11.56 -12.44
CA MET A 143 9.52 11.85 -11.67
C MET A 143 9.13 10.68 -10.76
N ALA A 144 9.25 9.43 -11.23
CA ALA A 144 9.02 8.26 -10.39
C ALA A 144 10.06 8.13 -9.27
N ALA A 145 11.35 8.40 -9.57
CA ALA A 145 12.41 8.42 -8.58
C ALA A 145 12.19 9.55 -7.54
N ALA A 146 11.73 10.73 -7.99
CA ALA A 146 11.38 11.84 -7.10
C ALA A 146 10.18 11.50 -6.22
N ALA A 147 9.15 10.85 -6.75
CA ALA A 147 7.99 10.40 -5.98
C ALA A 147 8.36 9.36 -4.91
N GLY A 148 9.25 8.42 -5.23
CA GLY A 148 9.81 7.49 -4.25
C GLY A 148 10.66 8.19 -3.19
N GLY A 149 11.49 9.16 -3.60
CA GLY A 149 12.32 9.95 -2.69
C GLY A 149 11.53 10.87 -1.77
N SER A 150 10.47 11.53 -2.27
CA SER A 150 9.59 12.38 -1.46
C SER A 150 8.79 11.57 -0.47
N GLY A 151 8.34 10.36 -0.84
CA GLY A 151 7.72 9.42 0.08
C GLY A 151 8.63 9.10 1.27
N PHE A 152 9.93 8.88 1.00
CA PHE A 152 10.92 8.58 2.05
C PHE A 152 11.18 9.78 2.96
N LEU A 153 11.32 10.98 2.38
CA LEU A 153 11.55 12.19 3.17
C LEU A 153 10.34 12.54 4.05
N ASN A 154 9.12 12.39 3.54
CA ASN A 154 7.91 12.71 4.28
C ASN A 154 7.60 11.72 5.42
N THR A 155 8.17 10.51 5.40
CA THR A 155 8.05 9.57 6.52
C THR A 155 9.18 9.63 7.51
N VAL A 156 10.32 10.19 7.12
CA VAL A 156 11.51 10.34 7.98
C VAL A 156 11.50 11.66 8.75
N VAL A 157 10.85 12.71 8.23
CA VAL A 157 10.67 14.02 8.87
C VAL A 157 9.45 14.00 9.79
#